data_AF-A0A6B3G4F3-F1
#
_entry.id   AF-A0A6B3G4F3-F1
#
_cell.length_a   1.000
_cell.length_b   1.000
_cell.length_c   1.000
_cell.angle_alpha   90.00
_cell.angle_beta   90.00
_cell.angle_gamma   90.00
#
_symmetry.space_group_name_H-M   'P 1'
#
loop_
_entity.id
_entity.type
_entity.pdbx_description
1 polymer ?
#
loop_
_entity_poly.entity_id
_entity_poly.type
_entity_poly.pdbx_seq_one_letter_code
_entity_poly.pdbx_strand_id
1 'polypeptide(L)' 'YLDGEQGILRYRGYPIEQLAERSSFLEVAYTLINGDLPKVDELAAFKNEITQHTLLHEDVKRFFDGFPR' A
#
# COMPACT_ATOMS: atom_id res chain seq x y z
N TYR A 1 8.86 4.59 -12.53
CA TYR A 1 9.85 4.53 -13.63
C TYR A 1 10.25 3.09 -13.80
N LEU A 2 10.29 2.61 -15.04
CA LEU A 2 10.69 1.25 -15.37
C LEU A 2 11.66 1.31 -16.54
N ASP A 3 12.79 0.62 -16.41
CA ASP A 3 13.73 0.33 -17.48
C ASP A 3 13.92 -1.19 -17.54
N GLY A 4 13.34 -1.81 -18.56
CA GLY A 4 13.33 -3.26 -18.71
C GLY A 4 14.65 -3.84 -19.20
N GLU A 5 15.45 -3.08 -19.96
CA GLU A 5 16.74 -3.56 -20.46
C GLU A 5 17.78 -3.64 -19.34
N GLN A 6 17.76 -2.66 -18.43
CA GLN A 6 18.65 -2.62 -17.28
C GLN A 6 18.05 -3.29 -16.02
N GLY A 7 16.80 -3.75 -16.07
CA GLY A 7 16.11 -4.37 -14.93
C GLY A 7 15.83 -3.40 -13.77
N ILE A 8 15.68 -2.10 -14.05
CA ILE A 8 15.49 -1.07 -13.02
C ILE A 8 14.01 -0.77 -12.85
N LEU A 9 13.51 -0.92 -11.63
CA LEU A 9 12.19 -0.46 -11.23
C LEU A 9 12.30 0.57 -10.10
N ARG A 10 11.65 1.72 -10.27
CA ARG A 10 11.59 2.77 -9.26
C ARG A 10 10.16 3.22 -8.99
N TYR A 11 9.77 3.23 -7.71
CA TYR A 11 8.52 3.79 -7.23
C TYR A 11 8.77 5.20 -6.71
N ARG A 12 8.11 6.20 -7.32
CA ARG A 12 8.29 7.63 -6.99
C ARG A 12 9.77 8.09 -6.95
N GLY A 13 10.65 7.43 -7.71
CA GLY A 13 12.09 7.73 -7.74
C GLY A 13 12.94 6.85 -6.83
N TYR A 14 12.35 6.15 -5.87
CA TYR A 14 13.04 5.20 -4.99
C TYR A 14 13.23 3.84 -5.69
N PRO A 15 14.44 3.23 -5.63
CA PRO A 15 14.67 1.86 -6.09
C PRO A 15 13.76 0.86 -5.37
N ILE A 16 13.19 -0.09 -6.12
CA ILE A 16 12.23 -1.05 -5.56
C ILE A 16 12.86 -1.95 -4.49
N GLU A 17 14.14 -2.30 -4.65
CA GLU A 17 14.88 -3.18 -3.75
C GLU A 17 15.01 -2.54 -2.36
N GLN A 18 15.27 -1.23 -2.32
CA GLN A 18 15.35 -0.47 -1.08
C GLN A 18 14.01 -0.46 -0.35
N LEU A 19 12.91 -0.25 -1.08
CA LEU A 19 11.57 -0.25 -0.50
C LEU A 19 11.19 -1.65 0.00
N ALA A 20 11.52 -2.70 -0.75
CA ALA A 20 11.21 -4.08 -0.38
C ALA A 20 11.98 -4.55 0.87
N GLU A 21 13.24 -4.14 1.04
CA GLU A 21 14.06 -4.53 2.18
C GLU A 21 13.78 -3.71 3.44
N ARG A 22 13.43 -2.42 3.30
CA ARG A 22 13.45 -1.45 4.41
C ARG A 22 12.11 -0.81 4.74
N SER A 23 11.09 -1.01 3.93
CA SER A 23 9.78 -0.38 4.12
C SER A 23 8.68 -1.43 4.29
N SER A 24 7.70 -1.10 5.12
CA SER A 24 6.47 -1.88 5.24
C SER A 24 5.54 -1.62 4.05
N PHE A 25 4.61 -2.55 3.82
CA PHE A 25 3.59 -2.38 2.78
C PHE A 25 2.85 -1.03 2.88
N LEU A 26 2.51 -0.60 4.10
CA LEU A 26 1.80 0.66 4.32
C LEU A 26 2.65 1.90 4.01
N GLU A 27 3.96 1.87 4.26
CA GLU A 27 4.87 2.95 3.87
C GLU A 27 4.99 3.05 2.35
N VAL A 28 5.09 1.90 1.67
CA VAL A 28 5.12 1.86 0.21
C VAL A 28 3.79 2.35 -0.38
N ALA A 29 2.66 1.91 0.16
CA ALA A 29 1.33 2.36 -0.26
C ALA A 29 1.17 3.88 -0.06
N TYR A 30 1.57 4.40 1.10
CA TYR A 30 1.58 5.84 1.38
C TYR A 30 2.42 6.58 0.34
N THR A 31 3.65 6.12 0.07
CA THR A 31 4.57 6.75 -0.88
C THR A 31 3.97 6.77 -2.28
N LEU A 32 3.34 5.67 -2.72
CA LEU A 32 2.69 5.60 -4.02
C LEU A 32 1.54 6.61 -4.17
N ILE A 33 0.75 6.81 -3.11
CA ILE A 33 -0.38 7.75 -3.09
C ILE A 33 0.11 9.20 -3.00
N ASN A 34 0.97 9.50 -2.01
CA ASN A 34 1.32 10.86 -1.60
C ASN A 34 2.59 11.41 -2.26
N GLY A 35 3.42 10.55 -2.86
CA GLY A 35 4.62 10.94 -3.60
C GLY A 35 5.93 10.72 -2.85
N ASP A 36 5.95 10.93 -1.53
CA ASP A 36 7.16 10.85 -0.70
C ASP A 36 7.01 9.83 0.44
N LEU A 37 8.14 9.39 1.00
CA LEU A 37 8.16 8.55 2.19
C LEU A 37 7.52 9.28 3.39
N PRO A 38 6.64 8.61 4.15
CA PRO A 38 5.98 9.24 5.29
C PRO A 38 6.96 9.52 6.43
N LYS A 39 6.73 10.60 7.16
CA LYS A 39 7.28 10.79 8.50
C LYS A 39 6.56 9.86 9.49
N VAL A 40 7.15 9.70 10.68
CA VAL A 40 6.62 8.83 11.74
C VAL A 40 5.15 9.15 12.07
N ASP A 41 4.82 10.42 12.21
CA ASP A 41 3.45 10.87 12.55
C ASP A 41 2.46 10.65 11.40
N GLU A 42 2.89 10.88 10.16
CA GLU A 42 2.09 10.68 8.95
C GLU A 42 1.77 9.18 8.75
N LEU A 43 2.77 8.33 8.98
CA LEU A 43 2.59 6.88 8.93
C LEU A 43 1.65 6.39 10.03
N ALA A 44 1.77 6.94 11.25
CA ALA A 44 0.88 6.59 12.36
C ALA A 44 -0.57 6.98 12.06
N ALA A 45 -0.79 8.18 11.53
CA ALA A 45 -2.11 8.64 11.11
C ALA A 45 -2.70 7.75 10.00
N PHE A 46 -1.91 7.47 8.96
CA PHE A 46 -2.34 6.62 7.84
C PHE A 46 -2.68 5.19 8.28
N LYS A 47 -1.87 4.61 9.17
CA LYS A 47 -2.15 3.30 9.77
C LYS A 47 -3.47 3.28 10.53
N ASN A 48 -3.74 4.32 11.32
CA ASN A 48 -4.99 4.42 12.06
C ASN A 48 -6.17 4.55 11.10
N GLU A 49 -6.09 5.44 10.11
CA GLU A 49 -7.14 5.65 9.12
C GLU A 49 -7.49 4.34 8.39
N ILE A 50 -6.49 3.61 7.88
CA ILE A 50 -6.73 2.32 7.23
C ILE A 50 -7.40 1.35 8.19
N THR A 51 -6.89 1.24 9.43
CA THR A 51 -7.42 0.31 10.44
C THR A 51 -8.90 0.57 10.71
N GLN A 52 -9.31 1.83 10.87
CA GLN A 52 -10.71 2.21 11.10
C GLN A 52 -11.64 1.86 9.92
N HIS A 53 -11.11 1.78 8.69
CA HIS A 53 -11.87 1.45 7.49
C HIS A 53 -11.74 -0.01 7.04
N THR A 54 -11.12 -0.88 7.84
CA THR A 54 -11.00 -2.31 7.51
C THR A 54 -12.30 -3.10 7.71
N LEU A 55 -13.25 -2.56 8.48
CA LEU A 55 -14.54 -3.20 8.74
C LEU A 55 -15.33 -3.34 7.45
N LEU A 56 -15.56 -4.58 7.05
CA LEU A 56 -16.37 -4.91 5.88
C LEU A 56 -17.84 -4.62 6.19
N HIS A 57 -18.52 -3.88 5.31
CA HIS A 57 -19.96 -3.69 5.41
C HIS A 57 -20.69 -5.04 5.28
N GLU A 58 -21.66 -5.30 6.16
CA GLU A 58 -22.37 -6.61 6.22
C GLU A 58 -23.05 -6.98 4.89
N ASP A 59 -23.46 -6.00 4.09
CA ASP A 59 -24.02 -6.27 2.76
C ASP A 59 -23.01 -6.88 1.78
N VAL A 60 -21.73 -6.52 1.89
CA VAL A 60 -20.68 -7.13 1.07
C VAL A 60 -20.45 -8.57 1.49
N LYS A 61 -20.52 -8.86 2.80
CA LYS A 61 -20.44 -10.24 3.31
C LYS A 61 -21.60 -11.09 2.78
N ARG A 62 -22.83 -10.58 2.81
CA ARG A 62 -24.01 -11.26 2.24
C ARG A 62 -23.91 -11.48 0.73
N PHE A 63 -23.26 -10.58 0.00
CA PHE A 63 -22.99 -10.76 -1.43
C PHE A 63 -22.11 -12.00 -1.69
N PHE A 64 -21.12 -12.26 -0.82
CA PHE A 64 -20.26 -13.44 -0.96
C PHE A 64 -20.99 -14.78 -0.72
N ASP A 65 -22.06 -14.79 0.06
CA ASP A 65 -22.87 -16.00 0.30
C ASP A 65 -23.58 -16.51 -0.98
N GLY A 66 -23.71 -15.66 -2.00
CA GLY A 66 -24.31 -16.01 -3.29
C GLY A 66 -23.38 -16.78 -4.25
N PHE A 67 -22.08 -16.88 -3.97
CA PHE A 67 -21.15 -17.61 -4.82
C PHE A 67 -21.09 -19.10 -4.43
N PRO A 68 -21.13 -20.03 -5.40
CA PRO A 68 -20.88 -21.45 -5.13
C PRO A 68 -19.44 -21.65 -4.61
N ARG A 69 -19.27 -22.62 -3.70
CA ARG A 69 -17.98 -22.99 -3.12
C ARG A 69 -17.08 -23.75 -4.08
#